data_AF-A0A8C2C622-F1
#
_entry.id   AF-A0A8C2C622-F1
#
_cell.length_a   1.000
_cell.length_b   1.000
_cell.length_c   1.000
_cell.angle_alpha   90.00
_cell.angle_beta   90.00
_cell.angle_gamma   90.00
#
_symmetry.space_group_name_H-M   'P 1'
#
loop_
_entity.id
_entity.type
_entity.pdbx_description
1 polymer ?
#
loop_
_entity_poly.entity_id
_entity_poly.type
_entity_poly.pdbx_seq_one_letter_code
_entity_poly.pdbx_strand_id
1 'polypeptide(L)'
;MAAIGRFVKNAWNKEPVITVSCGIGLLACVLPALSPLTKYTGMMNQAVPYNYPVPVRDDGNMPDVPAHPCDPQGRNLDWLKNL
;
A
#
# COMPACT_ATOMS: atom_id res chain seq x y z
N MET A 1 2.74 -29.57 -18.21
CA MET A 1 2.60 -29.54 -16.73
C MET A 1 3.50 -30.55 -16.01
N ALA A 2 3.54 -31.84 -16.41
CA ALA A 2 4.33 -32.87 -15.73
C ALA A 2 5.86 -32.60 -15.69
N ALA A 3 6.42 -31.97 -16.74
CA ALA A 3 7.85 -31.64 -16.82
C ALA A 3 8.26 -30.55 -15.80
N ILE A 4 7.46 -29.49 -15.67
CA ILE A 4 7.73 -28.39 -14.73
C ILE A 4 7.66 -28.89 -13.29
N GLY A 5 6.64 -29.68 -12.94
CA GLY A 5 6.52 -30.26 -11.60
C GLY A 5 7.69 -31.18 -11.23
N ARG A 6 8.19 -31.99 -12.19
CA ARG A 6 9.40 -32.81 -11.99
C ARG A 6 10.65 -31.95 -11.77
N PHE A 7 10.81 -30.86 -12.52
CA PHE A 7 11.92 -29.93 -12.33
C PHE A 7 11.88 -29.28 -10.95
N VAL A 8 10.74 -28.73 -10.54
CA VAL A 8 10.58 -28.09 -9.22
C VAL A 8 10.86 -29.08 -8.08
N LYS A 9 10.36 -30.32 -8.19
CA LYS A 9 10.65 -31.37 -7.18
C LYS A 9 12.15 -31.70 -7.12
N ASN A 10 12.83 -31.75 -8.26
CA ASN A 10 14.27 -31.99 -8.31
C ASN A 10 15.08 -30.81 -7.75
N ALA A 11 14.71 -29.57 -8.09
CA ALA A 11 15.34 -28.36 -7.56
C ALA A 11 15.17 -28.27 -6.04
N TRP A 12 13.98 -28.60 -5.51
CA TRP A 12 13.72 -28.64 -4.07
C TRP A 12 14.60 -29.67 -3.34
N ASN A 13 14.80 -30.85 -3.93
CA ASN A 13 15.60 -31.90 -3.31
C ASN A 13 17.11 -31.66 -3.38
N LYS A 14 17.61 -30.94 -4.39
CA LYS A 14 19.05 -30.69 -4.59
C LYS A 14 19.51 -29.35 -4.01
N GLU A 15 18.73 -28.31 -4.25
CA GLU A 15 19.07 -26.93 -3.90
C GLU A 15 17.88 -26.24 -3.22
N PRO A 16 17.49 -26.69 -2.01
CA PRO A 16 16.31 -26.21 -1.32
C PRO A 16 16.41 -24.71 -1.00
N VAL A 17 17.60 -24.24 -0.60
CA VAL A 17 17.83 -22.83 -0.25
C VAL A 17 17.58 -21.92 -1.46
N ILE A 18 18.13 -22.28 -2.62
CA ILE A 18 17.97 -21.52 -3.86
C ILE A 18 16.50 -21.54 -4.29
N THR A 19 15.88 -22.72 -4.26
CA THR A 19 14.46 -22.89 -4.65
C THR A 19 13.53 -22.02 -3.79
N VAL A 20 13.73 -21.99 -2.47
CA VAL A 20 12.98 -21.13 -1.55
C VAL A 20 13.26 -19.66 -1.81
N SER A 21 14.52 -19.27 -2.00
CA SER A 21 14.89 -17.87 -2.26
C SER A 21 14.22 -17.31 -3.51
N CYS A 22 14.20 -18.08 -4.61
CA CYS A 22 13.50 -17.71 -5.84
C CYS A 22 11.99 -17.63 -5.62
N GLY A 23 11.41 -18.58 -4.87
CA GLY A 23 9.98 -18.57 -4.54
C GLY A 23 9.57 -17.32 -3.76
N ILE A 24 10.33 -16.97 -2.70
CA ILE A 24 10.10 -15.75 -1.91
C ILE A 24 10.27 -14.51 -2.77
N GLY A 25 11.32 -14.44 -3.60
CA GLY A 25 11.56 -13.32 -4.49
C GLY A 25 10.40 -13.09 -5.48
N LEU A 26 9.91 -14.14 -6.11
CA LEU A 26 8.76 -14.06 -7.03
C LEU A 26 7.49 -13.61 -6.30
N LEU A 27 7.23 -14.16 -5.11
CA LEU A 27 6.09 -13.74 -4.30
C LEU A 27 6.20 -12.27 -3.89
N ALA A 28 7.38 -11.82 -3.47
CA ALA A 28 7.61 -10.42 -3.07
C ALA A 28 7.37 -9.43 -4.22
N CYS A 29 7.66 -9.82 -5.47
CA CYS A 29 7.38 -8.98 -6.63
C CYS A 29 5.89 -8.95 -7.00
N VAL A 30 5.19 -10.08 -6.89
CA VAL A 30 3.80 -10.21 -7.36
C VAL A 30 2.79 -9.75 -6.32
N LEU A 31 3.01 -10.05 -5.04
CA LEU A 31 2.05 -9.78 -3.96
C LEU A 31 1.66 -8.29 -3.81
N PRO A 32 2.58 -7.30 -3.92
CA PRO A 32 2.20 -5.90 -3.78
C PRO A 32 1.22 -5.43 -4.85
N ALA A 33 1.30 -5.99 -6.07
CA ALA A 33 0.41 -5.64 -7.18
C ALA A 33 -0.99 -6.27 -7.04
N LEU A 34 -1.08 -7.43 -6.38
CA LEU A 34 -2.34 -8.15 -6.16
C LEU A 34 -3.04 -7.77 -4.86
N SER A 35 -2.28 -7.31 -3.86
CA SER A 35 -2.82 -7.04 -2.53
C SER A 35 -3.72 -5.79 -2.53
N PRO A 36 -4.99 -5.90 -2.06
CA PRO A 36 -5.84 -4.73 -1.89
C PRO A 36 -5.33 -3.79 -0.78
N LEU A 37 -4.44 -4.28 0.09
CA LEU A 37 -3.91 -3.52 1.22
C LEU A 37 -2.84 -2.50 0.82
N THR A 38 -2.15 -2.70 -0.31
CA THR A 38 -1.08 -1.80 -0.78
C THR A 38 -1.55 -0.35 -0.92
N LYS A 39 -2.84 -0.15 -1.27
CA LYS A 39 -3.47 1.17 -1.34
C LYS A 39 -3.39 1.93 -0.01
N TYR A 40 -3.67 1.25 1.12
CA TYR A 40 -3.71 1.89 2.43
C TYR A 40 -2.33 2.33 2.89
N THR A 41 -1.27 1.60 2.55
CA THR A 41 0.11 2.04 2.81
C THR A 41 0.41 3.39 2.14
N GLY A 42 -0.01 3.57 0.89
CA GLY A 42 0.12 4.85 0.18
C GLY A 42 -0.71 5.96 0.83
N MET A 43 -1.96 5.67 1.19
CA MET A 43 -2.85 6.63 1.85
C MET A 43 -2.32 7.07 3.23
N MET A 44 -1.76 6.15 4.02
CA MET A 44 -1.13 6.43 5.32
C MET A 44 0.05 7.40 5.15
N ASN A 45 0.95 7.14 4.21
CA ASN A 45 2.12 7.98 3.98
C ASN A 45 1.74 9.42 3.55
N GLN A 46 0.64 9.58 2.82
CA GLN A 46 0.12 10.89 2.44
C GLN A 46 -0.61 11.61 3.59
N ALA A 47 -1.17 10.86 4.53
CA ALA A 47 -1.94 11.40 5.64
C ALA A 47 -1.06 11.97 6.77
N VAL A 48 0.21 11.56 6.86
CA VAL A 48 1.15 12.04 7.89
C VAL A 48 1.66 13.45 7.54
N PRO A 49 1.33 14.49 8.33
CA PRO A 49 1.76 15.85 8.05
C PRO A 49 3.15 16.10 8.66
N TYR A 50 4.21 15.81 7.91
CA TYR A 50 5.57 16.17 8.34
C TYR A 50 5.84 17.68 8.31
N ASN A 51 5.17 18.38 7.39
CA ASN A 51 5.20 19.83 7.29
C ASN A 51 3.90 20.42 7.84
N TYR A 52 3.99 21.63 8.39
CA TYR A 52 2.83 22.35 8.85
C TYR A 52 1.89 22.71 7.66
N PRO A 53 0.61 22.33 7.69
CA PRO A 53 -0.32 22.65 6.60
C PRO A 53 -0.72 24.13 6.67
N VAL A 54 -0.17 24.94 5.76
CA VAL A 54 -0.44 26.37 5.69
C VAL A 54 -1.86 26.61 5.15
N PRO A 55 -2.73 27.35 5.85
CA PRO A 55 -4.07 27.68 5.37
C PRO A 55 -4.03 28.50 4.07
N VAL A 56 -5.01 28.25 3.20
CA VAL A 56 -5.20 29.01 1.96
C VAL A 56 -6.00 30.28 2.27
N ARG A 57 -5.74 31.36 1.53
CA ARG A 57 -6.51 32.60 1.64
C ARG A 57 -7.87 32.42 0.95
N ASP A 58 -8.94 32.67 1.69
CA ASP A 58 -10.31 32.60 1.17
C ASP A 58 -10.57 33.70 0.12
N ASP A 59 -11.11 33.30 -1.03
CA ASP A 59 -11.53 34.17 -2.13
C ASP A 59 -13.07 34.29 -2.25
N GLY A 60 -13.80 33.64 -1.33
CA GLY A 60 -15.25 33.60 -1.29
C GLY A 60 -15.90 32.46 -2.08
N ASN A 61 -15.12 31.59 -2.75
CA ASN A 61 -15.65 30.48 -3.54
C ASN A 61 -14.82 29.19 -3.41
N MET A 62 -14.59 28.73 -2.17
CA MET A 62 -13.86 27.49 -1.86
C MET A 62 -14.71 26.46 -1.11
N PRO A 63 -15.73 25.83 -1.75
CA PRO A 63 -16.64 24.91 -1.06
C PRO A 63 -15.97 23.64 -0.51
N ASP A 64 -14.83 23.25 -1.08
CA ASP A 64 -14.08 22.04 -0.69
C ASP A 64 -13.04 22.29 0.41
N VAL A 65 -12.77 23.56 0.77
CA VAL A 65 -11.75 23.90 1.77
C VAL A 65 -12.44 24.11 3.13
N PRO A 66 -12.08 23.34 4.17
CA PRO A 66 -12.66 23.51 5.50
C PRO A 66 -12.16 24.82 6.15
N ALA A 67 -13.04 25.53 6.85
CA ALA A 67 -12.68 26.72 7.62
C ALA A 67 -12.14 26.35 9.01
N HIS A 68 -12.52 25.18 9.52
CA HIS A 68 -12.12 24.66 10.82
C HIS A 68 -11.72 23.17 10.72
N PRO A 69 -10.78 22.66 11.53
CA PRO A 69 -10.35 21.25 11.47
C PRO A 69 -11.44 20.19 11.66
N CYS A 70 -12.54 20.56 12.33
CA CYS A 70 -13.68 19.65 12.58
C CYS A 70 -14.76 19.70 11.48
N ASP A 71 -14.58 20.54 10.46
CA ASP A 71 -15.54 20.68 9.38
C ASP A 71 -15.56 19.41 8.51
N PRO A 72 -16.75 18.93 8.08
CA PRO A 72 -16.89 17.67 7.36
C PRO A 72 -16.25 17.65 5.96
N GLN A 73 -15.92 18.80 5.39
CA GLN A 73 -15.29 18.95 4.08
C GLN A 73 -13.84 18.44 4.08
N GLY A 74 -13.18 18.45 5.25
CA GLY A 74 -11.80 17.97 5.38
C GLY A 74 -11.67 16.47 5.11
N ARG A 75 -10.46 16.03 4.70
CA ARG A 75 -10.17 14.60 4.53
C ARG A 75 -10.16 13.89 5.89
N ASN A 76 -11.21 13.11 6.16
CA ASN A 76 -11.32 12.29 7.37
C ASN A 76 -10.44 11.02 7.29
N LEU A 77 -9.92 10.59 8.45
CA LEU A 77 -9.11 9.39 8.66
C LEU A 77 -9.87 8.25 9.35
N ASP A 78 -11.20 8.24 9.36
CA ASP A 78 -11.98 7.15 9.95
C ASP A 78 -11.70 5.79 9.31
N TRP A 79 -11.34 5.74 8.03
CA TRP A 79 -10.89 4.51 7.38
C TRP A 79 -9.61 3.94 8.03
N LEU A 80 -8.72 4.79 8.57
CA LEU A 80 -7.48 4.39 9.24
C LEU A 80 -7.76 3.91 10.67
N LYS A 81 -8.72 4.53 11.36
CA LYS A 81 -9.15 4.10 12.71
C LYS A 81 -9.82 2.73 12.69
N ASN A 82 -10.48 2.40 11.58
CA ASN A 82 -11.25 1.16 11.40
C ASN A 82 -10.52 0.12 10.54
N LEU A 83 -9.23 0.36 10.20
CA LEU A 83 -8.42 -0.56 9.40
C LEU A 83 -8.02 -1.81 10.19
#